data_AF-A0A2J5NES3-F1
#
_entry.id   AF-A0A2J5NES3-F1
#
_cell.length_a   1.000
_cell.length_b   1.000
_cell.length_c   1.000
_cell.angle_alpha   90.00
_cell.angle_beta   90.00
_cell.angle_gamma   90.00
#
_symmetry.space_group_name_H-M   'P 1'
#
loop_
_entity.id
_entity.type
_entity.pdbx_description
1 polymer ?
#
loop_
_entity_poly.entity_id
_entity_poly.type
_entity_poly.pdbx_seq_one_letter_code
_entity_poly.pdbx_strand_id
1 'polypeptide(L)'
;MVLRGARPEGSVEFGMRSDEVVAKALLNLDYTPSPSLLPVQSQLKVYLNDELMGVLPVTKEQLGKKVSAQIPIDPLYITDFNRVRLEFVGHYRDVCENPASSTLWLDVGRESYLDLTYQSLNVRNDLSHFPVPFYDSRDNRQLTLPMVFASAPGVLQQQAAAIVASWFGSKAADFYTHL
;
A
#
# COMPACT_ATOMS: atom_id res chain seq x y z
N MET A 1 4.45 1.44 -12.23
CA MET A 1 5.11 2.68 -11.78
C MET A 1 6.55 2.59 -12.23
N VAL A 2 7.05 3.56 -12.99
CA VAL A 2 8.41 3.49 -13.56
C VAL A 2 9.37 4.32 -12.72
N LEU A 3 10.37 3.67 -12.13
CA LEU A 3 11.49 4.28 -11.44
C LEU A 3 12.62 4.50 -12.44
N ARG A 4 13.29 5.65 -12.40
CA ARG A 4 14.34 6.05 -13.34
C ARG A 4 15.57 6.55 -12.61
N GLY A 5 16.75 6.53 -13.22
CA GLY A 5 17.97 7.09 -12.59
C GLY A 5 17.80 8.52 -12.06
N ALA A 6 17.10 9.39 -12.79
CA ALA A 6 16.82 10.76 -12.37
C ALA A 6 15.64 10.91 -11.38
N ARG A 7 14.79 9.89 -11.26
CA ARG A 7 13.66 9.84 -10.32
C ARG A 7 13.56 8.41 -9.77
N PRO A 8 14.45 8.04 -8.85
CA PRO A 8 14.62 6.65 -8.44
C PRO A 8 13.52 6.19 -7.47
N GLU A 9 12.70 7.13 -6.98
CA GLU A 9 11.76 6.87 -5.91
C GLU A 9 10.32 6.79 -6.40
N GLY A 10 9.57 5.92 -5.75
CA GLY A 10 8.12 5.83 -5.85
C GLY A 10 7.53 5.34 -4.54
N SER A 11 6.33 5.80 -4.19
CA SER A 11 5.72 5.47 -2.91
C SER A 11 4.24 5.19 -3.02
N VAL A 12 3.75 4.36 -2.11
CA VAL A 12 2.32 4.10 -1.89
C VAL A 12 2.03 4.25 -0.41
N GLU A 13 0.89 4.85 -0.10
CA GLU A 13 0.46 5.11 1.27
C GLU A 13 -0.77 4.28 1.63
N PHE A 14 -0.81 3.82 2.87
CA PHE A 14 -1.96 3.12 3.43
C PHE A 14 -2.12 3.47 4.90
N GLY A 15 -3.36 3.61 5.35
CA GLY A 15 -3.65 3.82 6.77
C GLY A 15 -4.08 2.54 7.48
N MET A 16 -4.10 2.62 8.80
CA MET A 16 -4.50 1.56 9.71
C MET A 16 -5.65 2.00 10.58
N ARG A 17 -6.62 1.10 10.77
CA ARG A 17 -7.71 1.34 11.71
C ARG A 17 -7.24 1.28 13.15
N SER A 18 -7.89 2.04 14.02
CA SER A 18 -7.64 2.01 15.47
C SER A 18 -8.04 0.73 16.18
N ASP A 19 -8.94 -0.06 15.60
CA ASP A 19 -9.47 -1.29 16.18
C ASP A 19 -8.80 -2.56 15.63
N GLU A 20 -7.75 -2.42 14.81
CA GLU A 20 -7.00 -3.53 14.21
C GLU A 20 -5.50 -3.34 14.42
N VAL A 21 -4.78 -4.45 14.61
CA VAL A 21 -3.32 -4.48 14.53
C VAL A 21 -2.89 -5.43 13.42
N VAL A 22 -1.78 -5.12 12.75
CA VAL A 22 -1.22 -6.01 11.74
C VAL A 22 -0.42 -7.10 12.43
N ALA A 23 -0.83 -8.35 12.24
CA ALA A 23 -0.12 -9.52 12.74
C ALA A 23 0.99 -9.99 11.77
N LYS A 24 0.76 -9.83 10.46
CA LYS A 24 1.73 -10.18 9.41
C LYS A 24 1.56 -9.24 8.22
N ALA A 25 2.67 -8.88 7.58
CA ALA A 25 2.68 -8.10 6.36
C ALA A 25 3.67 -8.69 5.35
N LEU A 26 3.24 -8.84 4.10
CA LEU A 26 4.04 -9.39 3.01
C LEU A 26 3.85 -8.54 1.75
N LEU A 27 4.93 -7.93 1.27
CA LEU A 27 4.92 -7.17 0.04
C LEU A 27 5.22 -8.11 -1.14
N ASN A 28 4.26 -8.25 -2.05
CA ASN A 28 4.42 -8.96 -3.31
C ASN A 28 4.73 -7.95 -4.41
N LEU A 29 5.94 -8.01 -4.95
CA LEU A 29 6.41 -7.11 -6.01
C LEU A 29 6.55 -7.87 -7.32
N ASP A 30 5.93 -7.34 -8.36
CA ASP A 30 6.21 -7.67 -9.74
C ASP A 30 6.97 -6.50 -10.38
N TYR A 31 8.16 -6.74 -10.93
CA TYR A 31 8.93 -5.67 -11.57
C TYR A 31 9.75 -6.16 -12.76
N THR A 32 10.10 -5.24 -13.66
CA THR A 32 10.95 -5.49 -14.82
C THR A 32 12.14 -4.53 -14.77
N PRO A 33 13.38 -5.02 -14.57
CA PRO A 33 14.57 -4.19 -14.68
C PRO A 33 14.99 -3.97 -16.14
N SER A 34 15.55 -2.81 -16.44
CA SER A 34 16.13 -2.53 -17.76
C SER A 34 17.20 -3.56 -18.15
N PRO A 35 17.24 -4.02 -19.41
CA PRO A 35 18.23 -4.99 -19.86
C PRO A 35 19.67 -4.46 -19.86
N SER A 36 19.85 -3.14 -19.78
CA SER A 36 21.15 -2.49 -19.75
C SER A 36 21.75 -2.35 -18.35
N LEU A 37 21.07 -2.81 -17.31
CA LEU A 37 21.56 -2.69 -15.94
C LEU A 37 22.70 -3.67 -15.66
N LEU A 38 23.62 -3.24 -14.80
CA LEU A 38 24.66 -4.08 -14.23
C LEU A 38 24.07 -4.91 -13.08
N PRO A 39 24.12 -6.25 -13.18
CA PRO A 39 23.69 -7.13 -12.10
C PRO A 39 24.49 -6.90 -10.82
N VAL A 40 23.87 -7.21 -9.67
CA VAL A 40 24.42 -7.07 -8.31
C VAL A 40 24.65 -5.63 -7.85
N GLN A 41 25.14 -4.74 -8.73
CA GLN A 41 25.27 -3.31 -8.45
C GLN A 41 23.92 -2.60 -8.48
N SER A 42 23.06 -2.98 -9.43
CA SER A 42 21.70 -2.44 -9.49
C SER A 42 20.81 -3.17 -8.49
N GLN A 43 20.01 -2.42 -7.74
CA GLN A 43 19.15 -2.96 -6.69
C GLN A 43 17.89 -2.11 -6.50
N LEU A 44 16.85 -2.74 -5.97
CA LEU A 44 15.64 -2.10 -5.51
C LEU A 44 15.58 -2.19 -3.99
N LYS A 45 15.57 -1.05 -3.30
CA LYS A 45 15.38 -1.00 -1.84
C LYS A 45 13.92 -0.75 -1.53
N VAL A 46 13.44 -1.35 -0.45
CA VAL A 46 12.07 -1.22 0.03
C VAL A 46 12.10 -0.71 1.46
N TYR A 47 11.40 0.39 1.69
CA TYR A 47 11.26 1.00 2.99
C TYR A 47 9.81 1.03 3.43
N LEU A 48 9.58 0.89 4.73
CA LEU A 48 8.33 1.19 5.41
C LEU A 48 8.61 2.30 6.42
N ASN A 49 7.96 3.45 6.29
CA ASN A 49 8.12 4.59 7.22
C ASN A 49 9.60 4.94 7.47
N ASP A 50 10.36 5.01 6.38
CA ASP A 50 11.80 5.28 6.35
C ASP A 50 12.72 4.19 6.94
N GLU A 51 12.16 3.09 7.44
CA GLU A 51 12.92 1.92 7.87
C GLU A 51 13.14 0.95 6.69
N LEU A 52 14.36 0.41 6.55
CA LEU A 52 14.73 -0.49 5.46
C LEU A 52 14.19 -1.91 5.71
N MET A 53 13.18 -2.32 4.95
CA MET A 53 12.58 -3.65 5.04
C MET A 53 13.37 -4.70 4.27
N GLY A 54 13.98 -4.31 3.14
CA GLY A 54 14.73 -5.25 2.32
C GLY A 54 15.38 -4.62 1.09
N VAL A 55 16.29 -5.37 0.50
CA VAL A 55 17.01 -5.00 -0.71
C VAL A 55 16.95 -6.16 -1.71
N LEU A 56 16.48 -5.89 -2.91
CA LEU A 56 16.39 -6.84 -4.01
C LEU A 56 17.47 -6.52 -5.04
N PRO A 57 18.58 -7.29 -5.10
CA PRO A 57 19.58 -7.11 -6.14
C PRO A 57 19.00 -7.55 -7.49
N VAL A 58 19.35 -6.83 -8.56
CA VAL A 58 19.05 -7.23 -9.93
C VAL A 58 20.05 -8.31 -10.35
N THR A 59 19.57 -9.46 -10.81
CA THR A 59 20.44 -10.53 -11.34
C THR A 59 20.47 -10.53 -12.87
N LYS A 60 21.45 -11.23 -13.45
CA LYS A 60 21.63 -11.27 -14.90
C LYS A 60 20.44 -11.89 -15.62
N GLU A 61 19.79 -12.88 -15.00
CA GLU A 61 18.68 -13.64 -15.58
C GLU A 61 17.38 -12.82 -15.65
N GLN A 62 17.29 -11.79 -14.80
CA GLN A 62 16.14 -10.90 -14.63
C GLN A 62 16.10 -9.75 -15.64
N LEU A 63 17.24 -9.40 -16.24
CA LEU A 63 17.39 -8.26 -17.15
C LEU A 63 16.38 -8.33 -18.32
N GLY A 64 15.54 -7.29 -18.43
CA GLY A 64 14.52 -7.17 -19.47
C GLY A 64 13.34 -8.15 -19.34
N LYS A 65 13.21 -8.86 -18.22
CA LYS A 65 12.14 -9.83 -17.96
C LYS A 65 11.32 -9.44 -16.74
N LYS A 66 10.07 -9.89 -16.71
CA LYS A 66 9.22 -9.76 -15.52
C LYS A 66 9.76 -10.67 -14.41
N VAL A 67 9.91 -10.12 -13.22
CA VAL A 67 10.38 -10.78 -12.00
C VAL A 67 9.31 -10.61 -10.94
N SER A 68 9.11 -11.65 -10.13
CA SER A 68 8.29 -11.59 -8.93
C SER A 68 9.17 -11.79 -7.70
N ALA A 69 8.98 -10.98 -6.67
CA ALA A 69 9.71 -11.05 -5.41
C ALA A 69 8.75 -10.82 -4.24
N GLN A 70 9.06 -11.44 -3.10
CA GLN A 70 8.32 -11.26 -1.86
C GLN A 70 9.25 -10.71 -0.80
N ILE A 71 8.81 -9.66 -0.11
CA ILE A 71 9.55 -9.05 0.99
C ILE A 71 8.66 -9.08 2.23
N PRO A 72 9.08 -9.77 3.31
CA PRO A 72 8.38 -9.67 4.58
C PRO A 72 8.52 -8.24 5.10
N ILE A 73 7.40 -7.65 5.49
CA ILE A 73 7.37 -6.32 6.10
C ILE A 73 7.17 -6.52 7.60
N ASP A 74 8.05 -5.94 8.40
CA ASP A 74 7.98 -6.07 9.85
C ASP A 74 6.81 -5.23 10.39
N PRO A 75 5.76 -5.86 10.97
CA PRO A 75 4.61 -5.14 11.47
C PRO A 75 4.92 -4.15 12.60
N LEU A 76 6.08 -4.27 13.27
CA LEU A 76 6.50 -3.35 14.32
C LEU A 76 6.61 -1.89 13.85
N TYR A 77 6.93 -1.69 12.56
CA TYR A 77 7.08 -0.36 11.97
C TYR A 77 5.77 0.17 11.37
N ILE A 78 4.68 -0.58 11.45
CA ILE A 78 3.36 -0.15 10.97
C ILE A 78 2.70 0.73 12.03
N THR A 79 2.28 1.92 11.63
CA THR A 79 1.60 2.92 12.45
C THR A 79 0.22 3.26 11.85
N ASP A 80 -0.43 4.31 12.34
CA ASP A 80 -1.72 4.79 11.83
C ASP A 80 -1.68 5.18 10.34
N PHE A 81 -0.57 5.75 9.88
CA PHE A 81 -0.36 6.17 8.50
C PHE A 81 0.99 5.66 8.04
N ASN A 82 0.99 4.90 6.95
CA ASN A 82 2.17 4.20 6.49
C ASN A 82 2.52 4.59 5.07
N ARG A 83 3.81 4.67 4.80
CA ARG A 83 4.35 4.87 3.46
C ARG A 83 5.30 3.73 3.13
N VAL A 84 4.97 2.96 2.10
CA VAL A 84 5.91 2.06 1.44
C VAL A 84 6.64 2.86 0.37
N ARG A 85 7.96 3.01 0.52
CA ARG A 85 8.82 3.69 -0.47
C ARG A 85 9.71 2.67 -1.16
N LEU A 86 9.71 2.69 -2.48
CA LEU A 86 10.62 1.94 -3.33
C LEU A 86 11.70 2.90 -3.82
N GLU A 87 12.96 2.51 -3.70
CA GLU A 87 14.12 3.30 -4.14
C GLU A 87 14.97 2.46 -5.08
N PHE A 88 15.03 2.87 -6.34
CA PHE A 88 15.83 2.23 -7.37
C PHE A 88 17.25 2.79 -7.38
N VAL A 89 18.23 1.91 -7.17
CA VAL A 89 19.64 2.23 -7.39
C VAL A 89 20.07 1.48 -8.64
N GLY A 90 20.29 2.22 -9.73
CA GLY A 90 20.59 1.65 -11.04
C GLY A 90 21.96 2.05 -11.55
N HIS A 91 22.69 1.07 -12.05
CA HIS A 91 23.97 1.24 -12.76
C HIS A 91 23.90 0.50 -14.10
N TYR A 92 24.48 1.06 -15.15
CA TYR A 92 24.57 0.50 -16.49
C TYR A 92 26.02 0.45 -17.04
N ARG A 93 26.99 1.02 -16.33
CA ARG A 93 28.44 0.90 -16.60
C ARG A 93 29.24 1.20 -15.33
N ASP A 94 30.43 0.66 -15.18
CA ASP A 94 31.21 0.84 -13.95
C ASP A 94 31.82 2.25 -13.79
N VAL A 95 31.98 3.02 -14.88
CA VAL A 95 32.69 4.32 -14.89
C VAL A 95 31.97 5.34 -15.77
N CYS A 96 31.91 6.61 -15.33
CA CYS A 96 31.35 7.75 -16.06
C CYS A 96 29.90 7.54 -16.52
N GLU A 97 29.02 7.22 -15.58
CA GLU A 97 27.58 7.13 -15.81
C GLU A 97 26.91 8.49 -15.97
N ASN A 98 25.87 8.53 -16.81
CA ASN A 98 24.92 9.64 -16.83
C ASN A 98 23.66 9.23 -16.04
N PRO A 99 23.38 9.83 -14.88
CA PRO A 99 22.16 9.53 -14.10
C PRO A 99 20.85 9.78 -14.86
N ALA A 100 20.87 10.64 -15.88
CA ALA A 100 19.72 10.93 -16.73
C ALA A 100 19.59 9.99 -17.95
N SER A 101 20.42 8.96 -18.05
CA SER A 101 20.36 7.98 -19.14
C SER A 101 18.98 7.33 -19.23
N SER A 102 18.43 7.23 -20.44
CA SER A 102 17.16 6.54 -20.69
C SER A 102 17.23 5.03 -20.46
N THR A 103 18.43 4.47 -20.31
CA THR A 103 18.67 3.05 -20.00
C THR A 103 18.49 2.72 -18.52
N LEU A 104 18.51 3.72 -17.63
CA LEU A 104 18.36 3.54 -16.18
C LEU A 104 16.89 3.57 -15.80
N TRP A 105 16.24 2.40 -15.85
CA TRP A 105 14.86 2.25 -15.44
C TRP A 105 14.56 0.89 -14.81
N LEU A 106 13.53 0.88 -13.95
CA LEU A 106 12.90 -0.30 -13.39
C LEU A 106 11.39 -0.03 -13.35
N ASP A 107 10.59 -0.90 -13.97
CA ASP A 107 9.13 -0.77 -13.99
C ASP A 107 8.49 -1.71 -12.98
N VAL A 108 7.83 -1.14 -11.98
CA VAL A 108 7.04 -1.87 -10.99
C VAL A 108 5.64 -2.11 -11.57
N GLY A 109 5.31 -3.38 -11.77
CA GLY A 109 4.03 -3.83 -12.30
C GLY A 109 2.86 -3.47 -11.40
N ARG A 110 1.71 -3.19 -12.03
CA ARG A 110 0.45 -2.87 -11.35
C ARG A 110 -0.13 -4.03 -10.54
N GLU A 111 0.32 -5.24 -10.85
CA GLU A 111 -0.02 -6.47 -10.12
C GLU A 111 0.74 -6.60 -8.79
N SER A 112 1.59 -5.65 -8.42
CA SER A 112 2.23 -5.63 -7.10
C SER A 112 1.22 -5.22 -6.02
N TYR A 113 1.23 -5.89 -4.88
CA TYR A 113 0.29 -5.65 -3.79
C TYR A 113 0.90 -5.97 -2.43
N LEU A 114 0.32 -5.39 -1.38
CA LEU A 114 0.71 -5.61 0.01
C LEU A 114 -0.36 -6.48 0.68
N ASP A 115 0.03 -7.70 1.08
CA ASP A 115 -0.80 -8.58 1.88
C ASP A 115 -0.66 -8.24 3.36
N LEU A 116 -1.77 -7.90 3.99
CA LEU A 116 -1.85 -7.60 5.41
C LEU A 116 -2.80 -8.59 6.09
N THR A 117 -2.30 -9.27 7.13
CA THR A 117 -3.10 -10.10 8.02
C THR A 117 -3.37 -9.34 9.31
N TYR A 118 -4.64 -9.10 9.61
CA TYR A 118 -5.07 -8.31 10.75
C TYR A 118 -5.51 -9.17 11.93
N GLN A 119 -5.38 -8.60 13.13
CA GLN A 119 -5.99 -9.09 14.34
C GLN A 119 -6.82 -7.97 14.95
N SER A 120 -8.12 -8.22 15.13
CA SER A 120 -9.03 -7.26 15.75
C SER A 120 -8.72 -7.10 17.24
N LEU A 121 -8.75 -5.86 17.71
CA LEU A 121 -8.70 -5.52 19.11
C LEU A 121 -10.10 -5.55 19.70
N ASN A 122 -10.21 -5.95 20.97
CA ASN A 122 -11.50 -5.92 21.66
C ASN A 122 -11.83 -4.47 22.07
N VAL A 123 -12.59 -3.79 21.22
CA VAL A 123 -13.05 -2.43 21.49
C VAL A 123 -14.20 -2.46 22.49
N ARG A 124 -14.16 -1.58 23.50
CA ARG A 124 -15.29 -1.44 24.45
C ARG A 124 -16.52 -0.96 23.70
N ASN A 125 -17.69 -1.50 24.06
CA ASN A 125 -18.98 -1.08 23.51
C ASN A 125 -19.35 0.30 24.06
N ASP A 126 -18.75 1.35 23.49
CA ASP A 126 -18.90 2.73 23.90
C ASP A 126 -19.12 3.61 22.67
N LEU A 127 -20.34 4.14 22.55
CA LEU A 127 -20.78 4.99 21.44
C LEU A 127 -20.07 6.35 21.38
N SER A 128 -19.31 6.73 22.41
CA SER A 128 -18.47 7.93 22.36
C SER A 128 -17.41 7.88 21.27
N HIS A 129 -17.02 6.69 20.81
CA HIS A 129 -16.06 6.48 19.72
C HIS A 129 -16.70 6.41 18.34
N PHE A 130 -18.02 6.59 18.24
CA PHE A 130 -18.72 6.63 16.96
C PHE A 130 -18.07 7.70 16.06
N PRO A 131 -17.67 7.37 14.82
CA PRO A 131 -18.16 6.24 14.02
C PRO A 131 -17.34 4.94 14.03
N VAL A 132 -16.24 4.82 14.78
CA VAL A 132 -15.50 3.55 14.92
C VAL A 132 -16.35 2.56 15.73
N PRO A 133 -16.42 1.25 15.37
CA PRO A 133 -15.67 0.53 14.33
C PRO A 133 -16.37 0.49 12.96
N PHE A 134 -17.42 1.27 12.74
CA PHE A 134 -18.17 1.23 11.49
C PHE A 134 -17.47 2.01 10.37
N TYR A 135 -16.75 3.09 10.71
CA TYR A 135 -15.90 3.85 9.80
C TYR A 135 -14.71 4.42 10.58
N ASP A 136 -13.52 4.30 10.00
CA ASP A 136 -12.30 4.94 10.46
C ASP A 136 -11.71 5.70 9.28
N SER A 137 -11.39 6.98 9.45
CA SER A 137 -10.80 7.80 8.38
C SER A 137 -9.42 7.33 7.96
N ARG A 138 -8.74 6.51 8.76
CA ARG A 138 -7.46 5.91 8.37
C ARG A 138 -7.64 4.66 7.49
N ASP A 139 -8.85 4.13 7.36
CA ASP A 139 -9.08 2.96 6.53
C ASP A 139 -9.27 3.34 5.05
N ASN A 140 -8.31 2.99 4.21
CA ASN A 140 -8.36 3.25 2.78
C ASN A 140 -9.15 2.18 2.00
N ARG A 141 -9.73 1.17 2.68
CA ARG A 141 -10.55 0.12 2.05
C ARG A 141 -11.94 0.64 1.68
N GLN A 142 -12.60 -0.06 0.77
CA GLN A 142 -13.99 0.23 0.44
C GLN A 142 -14.90 0.00 1.66
N LEU A 143 -15.58 1.06 2.09
CA LEU A 143 -16.51 1.01 3.22
C LEU A 143 -17.69 0.07 2.93
N THR A 144 -17.79 -1.01 3.70
CA THR A 144 -18.90 -1.97 3.63
C THR A 144 -19.68 -1.93 4.94
N LEU A 145 -20.91 -1.42 4.89
CA LEU A 145 -21.78 -1.24 6.07
C LEU A 145 -23.00 -2.15 5.98
N PRO A 146 -23.00 -3.31 6.65
CA PRO A 146 -24.18 -4.16 6.70
C PRO A 146 -25.26 -3.53 7.58
N MET A 147 -26.42 -3.23 6.99
CA MET A 147 -27.61 -2.79 7.71
C MET A 147 -28.44 -4.02 8.10
N VAL A 148 -28.48 -4.33 9.39
CA VAL A 148 -29.17 -5.52 9.91
C VAL A 148 -30.51 -5.12 10.54
N PHE A 149 -31.59 -5.77 10.12
CA PHE A 149 -32.94 -5.56 10.66
C PHE A 149 -33.46 -6.85 11.29
N ALA A 150 -34.23 -6.74 12.37
CA ALA A 150 -34.84 -7.90 13.04
C ALA A 150 -35.93 -8.59 12.18
N SER A 151 -36.51 -7.88 11.21
CA SER A 151 -37.50 -8.36 10.26
C SER A 151 -37.49 -7.49 8.99
N ALA A 152 -38.36 -7.79 8.02
CA ALA A 152 -38.48 -6.98 6.80
C ALA A 152 -38.77 -5.51 7.15
N PRO A 153 -37.91 -4.55 6.75
CA PRO A 153 -38.00 -3.19 7.26
C PRO A 153 -39.17 -2.44 6.63
N GLY A 154 -39.97 -1.78 7.48
CA GLY A 154 -40.99 -0.84 7.02
C GLY A 154 -40.40 0.46 6.48
N VAL A 155 -41.23 1.33 5.90
CA VAL A 155 -40.80 2.59 5.23
C VAL A 155 -39.93 3.46 6.14
N LEU A 156 -40.30 3.62 7.42
CA LEU A 156 -39.53 4.44 8.37
C LEU A 156 -38.13 3.87 8.65
N GLN A 157 -38.01 2.54 8.74
CA GLN A 157 -36.72 1.88 8.96
C GLN A 157 -35.82 1.97 7.73
N GLN A 158 -36.40 1.85 6.53
CA GLN A 158 -35.68 2.06 5.27
C GLN A 158 -35.17 3.51 5.17
N GLN A 159 -36.00 4.50 5.53
CA GLN A 159 -35.60 5.89 5.54
C GLN A 159 -34.47 6.17 6.54
N ALA A 160 -34.57 5.65 7.76
CA ALA A 160 -33.52 5.77 8.76
C ALA A 160 -32.19 5.17 8.27
N ALA A 161 -32.24 3.97 7.68
CA ALA A 161 -31.06 3.32 7.11
C ALA A 161 -30.47 4.11 5.93
N ALA A 162 -31.31 4.70 5.07
CA ALA A 162 -30.85 5.55 3.98
C ALA A 162 -30.15 6.83 4.49
N ILE A 163 -30.65 7.45 5.56
CA ILE A 163 -30.01 8.61 6.20
C ILE A 163 -28.64 8.23 6.75
N VAL A 164 -28.55 7.12 7.49
CA VAL A 164 -27.29 6.63 8.06
C VAL A 164 -26.30 6.28 6.94
N ALA A 165 -26.73 5.55 5.92
CA ALA A 165 -25.89 5.21 4.76
C ALA A 165 -25.38 6.47 4.03
N SER A 166 -26.23 7.49 3.89
CA SER A 166 -25.85 8.76 3.26
C SER A 166 -24.80 9.52 4.08
N TRP A 167 -24.94 9.52 5.41
CA TRP A 167 -23.95 10.15 6.31
C TRP A 167 -22.60 9.43 6.27
N PHE A 168 -22.58 8.10 6.30
CA PHE A 168 -21.33 7.34 6.14
C PHE A 168 -20.74 7.50 4.74
N GLY A 169 -21.59 7.56 3.71
CA GLY A 169 -21.18 7.80 2.33
C GLY A 169 -20.47 9.14 2.15
N SER A 170 -20.95 10.20 2.82
CA SER A 170 -20.27 11.50 2.78
C SER A 170 -18.90 11.46 3.46
N LYS A 171 -18.77 10.73 4.58
CA LYS A 171 -17.48 10.54 5.26
C LYS A 171 -16.47 9.75 4.41
N ALA A 172 -16.92 8.72 3.70
CA ALA A 172 -16.05 7.93 2.83
C ALA A 172 -15.62 8.67 1.55
N ALA A 173 -16.46 9.58 1.03
CA ALA A 173 -16.19 10.31 -0.21
C ALA A 173 -15.09 11.38 -0.08
N ASP A 174 -14.92 11.97 1.10
CA ASP A 174 -13.94 13.04 1.36
C ASP A 174 -12.47 12.61 1.10
N PHE A 175 -12.18 11.30 1.07
CA PHE A 175 -10.85 10.76 0.77
C PHE A 175 -10.48 10.75 -0.73
N TYR A 176 -11.45 10.83 -1.64
CA TYR A 176 -11.16 10.79 -3.09
C TYR A 176 -10.74 12.15 -3.69
N THR A 177 -10.78 13.23 -2.90
CA THR A 177 -10.53 14.60 -3.37
C THR A 177 -9.07 15.08 -3.29
N HIS A 178 -8.12 14.23 -2.87
CA HIS A 178 -6.70 14.60 -2.73
C HIS A 178 -5.72 13.66 -3.44
N LEU A 179 -6.04 13.24 -4.67
CA LEU A 179 -5.09 12.62 -5.62
C LEU A 179 -5.00 13.41 -6.91
#